data_AF-A0A7S4AYE8-F1
#
_entry.id   AF-A0A7S4AYE8-F1
#
_cell.length_a   1.000
_cell.length_b   1.000
_cell.length_c   1.000
_cell.angle_alpha   90.00
_cell.angle_beta   90.00
_cell.angle_gamma   90.00
#
_symmetry.space_group_name_H-M   'P 1'
#
loop_
_entity.id
_entity.type
_entity.pdbx_description
1 polymer ?
#
loop_
_entity_poly.entity_id
_entity_poly.type
_entity_poly.pdbx_seq_one_letter_code
_entity_poly.pdbx_strand_id
1 'polypeptide(L)'
;EIAWIPQQIVAGARSPMVVAGNRVRALSKVSSVGSNAGGVVYWMSRDQRVQDNWALLHARSLALSHGVGLSVVFCLVPTFSEATIRHYGFMLRGLKECETELRSNGVPFKLLQGDPVKTLPEFARQHDVSAIVTDFAPTRINKIWKDGVCRELPKTPVFEVDAHNIVPVWVASDKQEVGARTIRKKINDKLPQWLKDIPPFEPLEKGGDSKASELPANDESSASSSTTLSEALSRMQEATAAADKWDEDALGEALDVMEEVSVTREQLAETGAGKAVNEVAKCKSGTKPLRERAKALVAKWKEAVAKARAESDAGGGTRAMPNLPLQHGCPSLLAACEKPTDWAAVRKGLTVDMSVPEVDWCTPGSAAALVALDEFIKERLRIFAEKRNDPNVHASSDLSPYLHFGQLSAQRMALTVKKSGGKSEGIASFLEEAVVRRELSDNFVFYQPNYDSLDGAAGWARDSLELHAKDKREHVYTLEQLDKVETHARARRSAARPL
;
A
#
# COMPACT_ATOMS: atom_id res chain seq x y z
N GLU A 1 -0.98 20.92 6.65
CA GLU A 1 -2.14 20.01 6.74
C GLU A 1 -1.89 18.88 5.77
N ILE A 2 -1.84 17.64 6.28
CA ILE A 2 -1.71 16.43 5.46
C ILE A 2 -3.14 16.08 5.02
N ALA A 3 -3.43 16.21 3.73
CA ALA A 3 -4.74 15.92 3.18
C ALA A 3 -4.81 14.45 2.77
N TRP A 4 -5.92 13.80 3.11
CA TRP A 4 -6.28 12.53 2.54
C TRP A 4 -6.55 12.69 1.05
N ILE A 5 -6.17 11.70 0.23
CA ILE A 5 -6.53 11.72 -1.19
C ILE A 5 -8.07 11.69 -1.28
N PRO A 6 -8.73 12.77 -1.74
CA PRO A 6 -10.16 12.77 -1.93
C PRO A 6 -10.52 11.74 -3.00
N GLN A 7 -11.67 11.06 -2.86
CA GLN A 7 -12.22 10.23 -3.94
C GLN A 7 -12.33 11.01 -5.28
N GLN A 8 -12.33 12.35 -5.26
CA GLN A 8 -12.33 13.19 -6.45
C GLN A 8 -11.01 13.22 -7.25
N ILE A 9 -9.85 12.85 -6.70
CA ILE A 9 -8.64 12.61 -7.54
C ILE A 9 -8.86 11.39 -8.46
N VAL A 10 -9.83 10.53 -8.10
CA VAL A 10 -10.32 9.41 -8.92
C VAL A 10 -11.30 9.87 -10.02
N ALA A 11 -11.83 11.10 -9.96
CA ALA A 11 -12.86 11.57 -10.91
C ALA A 11 -12.34 11.85 -12.33
N GLY A 12 -11.01 11.81 -12.56
CA GLY A 12 -10.38 11.79 -13.88
C GLY A 12 -9.66 10.48 -14.22
N ALA A 13 -9.74 9.48 -13.34
CA ALA A 13 -9.01 8.23 -13.49
C ALA A 13 -9.69 7.35 -14.55
N ARG A 14 -8.93 6.94 -15.56
CA ARG A 14 -9.41 6.01 -16.59
C ARG A 14 -9.69 4.59 -16.07
N SER A 15 -9.22 4.27 -14.86
CA SER A 15 -9.34 2.96 -14.22
C SER A 15 -9.54 3.09 -12.70
N PRO A 16 -10.26 2.16 -12.05
CA PRO A 16 -10.47 2.18 -10.61
C PRO A 16 -9.16 1.98 -9.83
N MET A 17 -9.02 2.68 -8.70
CA MET A 17 -7.90 2.52 -7.78
C MET A 17 -7.95 1.17 -7.07
N VAL A 18 -6.84 0.42 -7.11
CA VAL A 18 -6.70 -0.86 -6.39
C VAL A 18 -6.51 -0.65 -4.89
N VAL A 19 -5.96 0.49 -4.50
CA VAL A 19 -5.57 0.79 -3.11
C VAL A 19 -6.62 1.68 -2.44
N ALA A 20 -7.09 1.28 -1.26
CA ALA A 20 -8.05 2.06 -0.50
C ALA A 20 -7.50 3.46 -0.17
N GLY A 21 -8.29 4.51 -0.41
CA GLY A 21 -7.82 5.90 -0.27
C GLY A 21 -7.33 6.25 1.14
N ASN A 22 -7.84 5.60 2.18
CA ASN A 22 -7.40 5.76 3.57
C ASN A 22 -6.08 5.03 3.92
N ARG A 23 -5.45 4.34 2.95
CA ARG A 23 -4.05 3.90 3.03
C ARG A 23 -3.07 4.94 2.46
N VAL A 24 -3.59 5.98 1.79
CA VAL A 24 -2.77 6.95 1.07
C VAL A 24 -3.02 8.37 1.59
N ARG A 25 -1.95 9.14 1.77
CA ARG A 25 -2.01 10.55 2.13
C ARG A 25 -1.15 11.40 1.21
N ALA A 26 -1.62 12.61 0.88
CA ALA A 26 -0.83 13.58 0.15
C ALA A 26 0.09 14.31 1.12
N LEU A 27 1.40 14.33 0.81
CA LEU A 27 2.40 15.08 1.57
C LEU A 27 2.60 16.49 1.01
N SER A 28 2.43 16.66 -0.30
CA SER A 28 2.48 17.94 -1.00
C SER A 28 1.14 18.67 -0.97
N LYS A 29 1.18 20.00 -1.14
CA LYS A 29 -0.03 20.83 -1.32
C LYS A 29 -0.68 20.63 -2.69
N VAL A 30 0.13 20.31 -3.70
CA VAL A 30 -0.37 19.95 -5.04
C VAL A 30 -0.75 18.48 -5.02
N SER A 31 -1.94 18.17 -5.53
CA SER A 31 -2.47 16.81 -5.58
C SER A 31 -2.89 16.37 -6.98
N SER A 32 -2.92 17.29 -7.96
CA SER A 32 -3.19 16.97 -9.35
C SER A 32 -1.97 16.34 -10.01
N VAL A 33 -2.14 15.16 -10.58
CA VAL A 33 -1.09 14.47 -11.33
C VAL A 33 -1.14 14.90 -12.80
N GLY A 34 0.02 15.35 -13.31
CA GLY A 34 0.18 15.74 -14.71
C GLY A 34 0.33 14.54 -15.66
N SER A 35 0.30 14.81 -16.96
CA SER A 35 0.57 13.83 -18.02
C SER A 35 2.03 13.93 -18.53
N ASN A 36 2.95 14.26 -17.63
CA ASN A 36 4.35 14.48 -17.96
C ASN A 36 5.04 13.19 -18.42
N ALA A 37 6.07 13.32 -19.25
CA ALA A 37 6.69 12.18 -19.90
C ALA A 37 7.37 11.22 -18.91
N GLY A 38 7.90 11.73 -17.80
CA GLY A 38 8.57 10.95 -16.75
C GLY A 38 7.65 10.06 -15.93
N GLY A 39 6.34 10.29 -16.02
CA GLY A 39 5.32 9.46 -15.40
C GLY A 39 5.38 9.43 -13.87
N VAL A 40 4.89 8.34 -13.28
CA VAL A 40 4.86 8.14 -11.83
C VAL A 40 6.13 7.43 -11.38
N VAL A 41 6.80 8.01 -10.38
CA VAL A 41 7.95 7.38 -9.70
C VAL A 41 7.50 6.83 -8.35
N TYR A 42 7.71 5.54 -8.12
CA TYR A 42 7.70 4.99 -6.76
C TYR A 42 9.09 5.16 -6.14
N TRP A 43 9.22 6.11 -5.21
CA TRP A 43 10.37 6.24 -4.32
C TRP A 43 10.27 5.18 -3.22
N MET A 44 10.89 4.03 -3.48
CA MET A 44 11.00 2.92 -2.54
C MET A 44 12.02 3.26 -1.44
N SER A 45 11.66 2.98 -0.19
CA SER A 45 12.55 3.15 0.96
C SER A 45 12.43 1.98 1.94
N ARG A 46 11.31 1.90 2.68
CA ARG A 46 11.09 0.90 3.75
C ARG A 46 10.62 -0.45 3.21
N ASP A 47 9.83 -0.46 2.14
CA ASP A 47 9.15 -1.66 1.64
C ASP A 47 9.82 -2.19 0.36
N GLN A 48 10.95 -2.89 0.54
CA GLN A 48 11.87 -3.33 -0.52
C GLN A 48 11.47 -4.66 -1.17
N ARG A 49 10.28 -4.69 -1.78
CA ARG A 49 9.71 -5.86 -2.46
C ARG A 49 8.76 -5.43 -3.59
N VAL A 50 8.57 -6.31 -4.57
CA VAL A 50 7.60 -6.09 -5.67
C VAL A 50 6.22 -6.60 -5.29
N GLN A 51 6.13 -7.87 -4.88
CA GLN A 51 4.87 -8.46 -4.44
C GLN A 51 4.45 -7.94 -3.07
N ASP A 52 3.14 -7.96 -2.80
CA ASP A 52 2.57 -7.56 -1.51
C ASP A 52 2.97 -6.13 -1.08
N ASN A 53 3.10 -5.22 -2.04
CA ASN A 53 3.52 -3.84 -1.83
C ASN A 53 2.43 -2.86 -2.23
N TRP A 54 1.69 -2.35 -1.24
CA TRP A 54 0.62 -1.38 -1.49
C TRP A 54 1.11 -0.06 -2.09
N ALA A 55 2.35 0.37 -1.80
CA ALA A 55 2.89 1.61 -2.36
C ALA A 55 3.17 1.46 -3.86
N LEU A 56 3.77 0.33 -4.26
CA LEU A 56 3.99 0.01 -5.67
C LEU A 56 2.66 -0.20 -6.44
N LEU A 57 1.69 -0.90 -5.83
CA LEU A 57 0.36 -1.09 -6.42
C LEU A 57 -0.39 0.24 -6.60
N HIS A 58 -0.26 1.15 -5.65
CA HIS A 58 -0.82 2.50 -5.76
C HIS A 58 -0.13 3.29 -6.87
N ALA A 59 1.20 3.26 -6.93
CA ALA A 59 1.97 3.92 -7.99
C ALA A 59 1.58 3.41 -9.39
N ARG A 60 1.41 2.10 -9.56
CA ARG A 60 0.90 1.50 -10.81
C ARG A 60 -0.51 1.97 -11.13
N SER A 61 -1.42 1.91 -10.15
CA SER A 61 -2.81 2.34 -10.35
C SER A 61 -2.86 3.81 -10.79
N LEU A 62 -2.04 4.65 -10.15
CA LEU A 62 -1.92 6.06 -10.47
C LEU A 62 -1.38 6.27 -11.90
N ALA A 63 -0.31 5.55 -12.27
CA ALA A 63 0.25 5.58 -13.62
C ALA A 63 -0.79 5.18 -14.69
N LEU A 64 -1.52 4.08 -14.46
CA LEU A 64 -2.60 3.60 -15.34
C LEU A 64 -3.71 4.62 -15.50
N SER A 65 -4.17 5.20 -14.38
CA SER A 65 -5.26 6.16 -14.40
C SER A 65 -4.97 7.42 -15.20
N HIS A 66 -3.69 7.78 -15.32
CA HIS A 66 -3.19 8.94 -16.08
C HIS A 66 -2.58 8.58 -17.45
N GLY A 67 -2.47 7.29 -17.78
CA GLY A 67 -1.86 6.82 -19.03
C GLY A 67 -0.38 7.21 -19.17
N VAL A 68 0.37 7.25 -18.07
CA VAL A 68 1.79 7.64 -18.04
C VAL A 68 2.67 6.48 -17.55
N GLY A 69 3.98 6.52 -17.80
CA GLY A 69 4.92 5.48 -17.35
C GLY A 69 4.97 5.29 -15.82
N LEU A 70 5.45 4.12 -15.39
CA LEU A 70 5.79 3.81 -14.00
C LEU A 70 7.28 3.47 -13.92
N SER A 71 7.98 4.01 -12.92
CA SER A 71 9.34 3.61 -12.59
C SER A 71 9.55 3.54 -11.07
N VAL A 72 10.59 2.84 -10.64
CA VAL A 72 10.98 2.72 -9.22
C VAL A 72 12.35 3.35 -9.02
N VAL A 73 12.46 4.18 -7.99
CA VAL A 73 13.72 4.81 -7.58
C VAL A 73 14.01 4.44 -6.12
N PHE A 74 15.25 4.05 -5.84
CA PHE A 74 15.77 3.86 -4.49
C PHE A 74 16.93 4.82 -4.24
N CYS A 75 16.91 5.56 -3.13
CA CYS A 75 18.00 6.47 -2.75
C CYS A 75 18.86 5.81 -1.66
N LEU A 76 20.08 5.41 -2.02
CA LEU A 76 21.07 4.86 -1.11
C LEU A 76 21.89 5.99 -0.48
N VAL A 77 21.66 6.22 0.81
CA VAL A 77 22.53 7.09 1.61
C VAL A 77 23.84 6.37 1.97
N PRO A 78 24.99 7.06 1.96
CA PRO A 78 26.30 6.46 2.20
C PRO A 78 26.45 5.92 3.64
N THR A 79 25.73 6.51 4.59
CA THR A 79 25.63 6.06 5.98
C THR A 79 24.20 6.26 6.49
N PHE A 80 23.74 5.38 7.38
CA PHE A 80 22.42 5.47 8.00
C PHE A 80 22.46 4.93 9.43
N SER A 81 22.23 5.77 10.44
CA SER A 81 22.02 5.36 11.83
C SER A 81 23.03 4.31 12.35
N GLU A 82 24.33 4.57 12.17
CA GLU A 82 25.44 3.68 12.58
C GLU A 82 25.42 2.27 11.93
N ALA A 83 24.62 2.07 10.88
CA ALA A 83 24.53 0.79 10.19
C ALA A 83 25.88 0.38 9.58
N THR A 84 26.29 -0.85 9.90
CA THR A 84 27.49 -1.51 9.39
C THR A 84 27.23 -2.26 8.08
N ILE A 85 28.28 -2.88 7.52
CA ILE A 85 28.16 -3.76 6.34
C ILE A 85 27.19 -4.91 6.56
N ARG A 86 26.94 -5.33 7.81
CA ARG A 86 25.93 -6.33 8.14
C ARG A 86 24.54 -5.96 7.62
N HIS A 87 24.15 -4.71 7.84
CA HIS A 87 22.85 -4.19 7.44
C HIS A 87 22.82 -3.90 5.94
N TYR A 88 23.83 -3.17 5.45
CA TYR A 88 23.91 -2.79 4.03
C TYR A 88 24.04 -4.00 3.12
N GLY A 89 24.83 -5.00 3.51
CA GLY A 89 25.01 -6.22 2.73
C GLY A 89 23.72 -7.04 2.62
N PHE A 90 22.95 -7.16 3.70
CA PHE A 90 21.63 -7.78 3.68
C PHE A 90 20.66 -7.00 2.78
N MET A 91 20.59 -5.68 2.95
CA MET A 91 19.73 -4.79 2.15
C MET A 91 20.05 -4.84 0.66
N LEU A 92 21.32 -4.66 0.27
CA LEU A 92 21.76 -4.57 -1.13
C LEU A 92 21.55 -5.88 -1.88
N ARG A 93 21.76 -7.04 -1.23
CA ARG A 93 21.43 -8.34 -1.84
C ARG A 93 19.92 -8.50 -2.07
N GLY A 94 19.08 -8.06 -1.13
CA GLY A 94 17.63 -8.05 -1.31
C GLY A 94 17.17 -7.09 -2.41
N LEU A 95 17.75 -5.89 -2.48
CA LEU A 95 17.47 -4.92 -3.55
C LEU A 95 17.90 -5.42 -4.93
N LYS A 96 18.98 -6.20 -5.03
CA LYS A 96 19.39 -6.85 -6.27
C LYS A 96 18.36 -7.86 -6.78
N GLU A 97 17.78 -8.66 -5.87
CA GLU A 97 16.64 -9.53 -6.20
C GLU A 97 15.43 -8.69 -6.65
N CYS A 98 15.10 -7.63 -5.90
CA CYS A 98 13.99 -6.73 -6.22
C CYS A 98 14.14 -6.04 -7.59
N GLU A 99 15.34 -5.54 -7.95
CA GLU A 99 15.61 -4.98 -9.27
C GLU A 99 15.38 -6.02 -10.37
N THR A 100 15.81 -7.26 -10.14
CA THR A 100 15.65 -8.35 -11.11
C THR A 100 14.17 -8.61 -11.38
N GLU A 101 13.35 -8.68 -10.33
CA GLU A 101 11.90 -8.86 -10.45
C GLU A 101 11.20 -7.64 -11.08
N LEU A 102 11.58 -6.41 -10.72
CA LEU A 102 11.02 -5.20 -11.35
C LEU A 102 11.28 -5.19 -12.86
N ARG A 103 12.52 -5.48 -13.27
CA ARG A 103 12.90 -5.54 -14.69
C ARG A 103 12.19 -6.66 -15.43
N SER A 104 12.01 -7.85 -14.83
CA SER A 104 11.25 -8.93 -15.46
C SER A 104 9.78 -8.56 -15.66
N ASN A 105 9.24 -7.69 -14.79
CA ASN A 105 7.91 -7.11 -14.89
C ASN A 105 7.84 -5.84 -15.76
N GLY A 106 8.91 -5.48 -16.48
CA GLY A 106 8.92 -4.31 -17.37
C GLY A 106 8.98 -2.96 -16.66
N VAL A 107 9.30 -2.93 -15.37
CA VAL A 107 9.38 -1.68 -14.58
C VAL A 107 10.83 -1.20 -14.52
N PRO A 108 11.14 0.01 -15.04
CA PRO A 108 12.46 0.62 -14.88
C PRO A 108 12.81 0.83 -13.39
N PHE A 109 14.03 0.46 -13.01
CA PHE A 109 14.56 0.66 -11.66
C PHE A 109 15.84 1.49 -11.70
N LYS A 110 15.95 2.47 -10.78
CA LYS A 110 17.15 3.27 -10.60
C LYS A 110 17.56 3.34 -9.13
N LEU A 111 18.82 2.99 -8.86
CA LEU A 111 19.49 3.31 -7.60
C LEU A 111 20.22 4.66 -7.74
N LEU A 112 19.86 5.63 -6.91
CA LEU A 112 20.55 6.91 -6.73
C LEU A 112 21.42 6.83 -5.48
N GLN A 113 22.62 7.42 -5.51
CA GLN A 113 23.51 7.47 -4.34
C GLN A 113 23.59 8.91 -3.82
N GLY A 114 23.39 9.09 -2.51
CA GLY A 114 23.49 10.39 -1.84
C GLY A 114 22.22 10.78 -1.08
N ASP A 115 22.17 12.05 -0.69
CA ASP A 115 21.05 12.63 0.08
C ASP A 115 19.75 12.64 -0.75
N PRO A 116 18.68 11.94 -0.30
CA PRO A 116 17.40 11.90 -1.01
C PRO A 116 16.78 13.28 -1.25
N VAL A 117 17.06 14.27 -0.38
CA VAL A 117 16.55 15.63 -0.53
C VAL A 117 17.20 16.36 -1.72
N LYS A 118 18.33 15.86 -2.23
CA LYS A 118 19.00 16.43 -3.40
C LYS A 118 18.82 15.57 -4.65
N THR A 119 19.13 14.28 -4.54
CA THR A 119 19.25 13.37 -5.68
C THR A 119 17.90 13.03 -6.30
N LEU A 120 16.86 12.80 -5.49
CA LEU A 120 15.53 12.49 -6.01
C LEU A 120 14.88 13.71 -6.70
N PRO A 121 14.91 14.93 -6.14
CA PRO A 121 14.43 16.11 -6.86
C PRO A 121 15.18 16.43 -8.15
N GLU A 122 16.51 16.23 -8.17
CA GLU A 122 17.31 16.37 -9.39
C GLU A 122 16.85 15.39 -10.47
N PHE A 123 16.72 14.11 -10.12
CA PHE A 123 16.21 13.07 -11.00
C PHE A 123 14.79 13.40 -11.50
N ALA A 124 13.90 13.82 -10.61
CA ALA A 124 12.52 14.15 -10.95
C ALA A 124 12.41 15.31 -11.96
N ARG A 125 13.24 16.36 -11.79
CA ARG A 125 13.29 17.49 -12.73
C ARG A 125 13.92 17.09 -14.06
N GLN A 126 15.01 16.31 -14.02
CA GLN A 126 15.72 15.86 -15.23
C GLN A 126 14.82 15.03 -16.16
N HIS A 127 13.92 14.23 -15.58
CA HIS A 127 13.11 13.28 -16.32
C HIS A 127 11.64 13.70 -16.46
N ASP A 128 11.27 14.89 -16.00
CA ASP A 128 9.91 15.43 -16.04
C ASP A 128 8.87 14.50 -15.39
N VAL A 129 9.11 14.15 -14.12
CA VAL A 129 8.26 13.24 -13.34
C VAL A 129 6.91 13.89 -13.00
N SER A 130 5.82 13.16 -13.27
CA SER A 130 4.43 13.59 -13.04
C SER A 130 4.01 13.54 -11.57
N ALA A 131 4.45 12.52 -10.84
CA ALA A 131 4.11 12.31 -9.43
C ALA A 131 5.12 11.39 -8.76
N ILE A 132 5.27 11.55 -7.44
CA ILE A 132 6.06 10.66 -6.60
C ILE A 132 5.11 9.94 -5.63
N VAL A 133 5.24 8.62 -5.55
CA VAL A 133 4.64 7.80 -4.49
C VAL A 133 5.78 7.27 -3.62
N THR A 134 5.63 7.24 -2.31
CA THR A 134 6.62 6.65 -1.40
C THR A 134 5.93 5.81 -0.32
N ASP A 135 6.67 4.88 0.28
CA ASP A 135 6.19 4.05 1.38
C ASP A 135 6.25 4.79 2.73
N PHE A 136 5.52 4.31 3.73
CA PHE A 136 5.44 4.91 5.06
C PHE A 136 6.57 4.47 5.98
N ALA A 137 7.20 5.43 6.66
CA ALA A 137 8.12 5.18 7.76
C ALA A 137 7.98 6.28 8.82
N PRO A 138 7.72 5.96 10.10
CA PRO A 138 7.44 6.97 11.12
C PRO A 138 8.68 7.70 11.67
N THR A 139 9.88 7.19 11.37
CA THR A 139 11.14 7.68 11.96
C THR A 139 11.44 9.12 11.56
N ARG A 140 12.13 9.84 12.45
CA ARG A 140 12.44 11.27 12.28
C ARG A 140 13.17 11.57 10.97
N ILE A 141 14.16 10.76 10.62
CA ILE A 141 14.95 10.94 9.39
C ILE A 141 14.10 10.81 8.12
N ASN A 142 13.17 9.85 8.08
CA ASN A 142 12.27 9.67 6.94
C ASN A 142 11.30 10.84 6.79
N LYS A 143 10.78 11.37 7.92
CA LYS A 143 9.96 12.59 7.91
C LYS A 143 10.75 13.78 7.34
N ILE A 144 11.98 13.98 7.81
CA ILE A 144 12.88 15.06 7.32
C ILE A 144 13.10 14.94 5.80
N TRP A 145 13.40 13.74 5.30
CA TRP A 145 13.61 13.54 3.86
C TRP A 145 12.36 13.83 3.04
N LYS A 146 11.20 13.31 3.46
CA LYS A 146 9.94 13.52 2.74
C LYS A 146 9.53 14.99 2.72
N ASP A 147 9.65 15.68 3.85
CA ASP A 147 9.41 17.12 3.94
C ASP A 147 10.40 17.91 3.05
N GLY A 148 11.66 17.49 3.01
CA GLY A 148 12.69 18.06 2.14
C GLY A 148 12.35 17.91 0.66
N VAL A 149 12.02 16.69 0.22
CA VAL A 149 11.61 16.42 -1.17
C VAL A 149 10.38 17.23 -1.56
N CYS A 150 9.38 17.36 -0.68
CA CYS A 150 8.19 18.18 -0.94
C CYS A 150 8.53 19.68 -1.09
N ARG A 151 9.52 20.19 -0.35
CA ARG A 151 10.00 21.58 -0.50
C ARG A 151 10.75 21.80 -1.80
N GLU A 152 11.56 20.84 -2.23
CA GLU A 152 12.37 20.91 -3.45
C GLU A 152 11.55 20.68 -4.73
N LEU A 153 10.38 20.05 -4.61
CA LEU A 153 9.46 19.77 -5.71
C LEU A 153 8.06 20.38 -5.45
N PRO A 154 7.92 21.70 -5.34
CA PRO A 154 6.66 22.34 -4.95
C PRO A 154 5.51 22.13 -5.96
N LYS A 155 5.84 21.73 -7.20
CA LYS A 155 4.88 21.49 -8.29
C LYS A 155 4.59 20.02 -8.55
N THR A 156 5.38 19.10 -7.98
CA THR A 156 5.20 17.66 -8.19
C THR A 156 4.42 17.08 -7.01
N PRO A 157 3.27 16.43 -7.23
CA PRO A 157 2.55 15.79 -6.14
C PRO A 157 3.35 14.63 -5.54
N VAL A 158 3.40 14.56 -4.21
CA VAL A 158 4.05 13.50 -3.43
C VAL A 158 3.01 12.83 -2.55
N PHE A 159 2.85 11.53 -2.73
CA PHE A 159 1.91 10.69 -1.97
C PHE A 159 2.68 9.70 -1.12
N GLU A 160 2.20 9.46 0.10
CA GLU A 160 2.72 8.41 0.98
C GLU A 160 1.67 7.33 1.18
N VAL A 161 2.09 6.08 1.08
CA VAL A 161 1.25 4.90 1.23
C VAL A 161 1.77 4.06 2.39
N ASP A 162 0.91 3.72 3.35
CA ASP A 162 1.30 2.73 4.37
C ASP A 162 1.33 1.33 3.72
N ALA A 163 2.52 0.86 3.34
CA ALA A 163 2.73 -0.48 2.78
C ALA A 163 3.30 -1.48 3.81
N HIS A 164 3.53 -1.02 5.04
CA HIS A 164 4.21 -1.78 6.07
C HIS A 164 3.24 -2.37 7.11
N ASN A 165 2.14 -1.66 7.38
CA ASN A 165 1.13 -2.05 8.35
C ASN A 165 -0.10 -2.68 7.66
N ILE A 166 -0.73 -3.64 8.34
CA ILE A 166 -1.99 -4.23 7.86
C ILE A 166 -3.05 -3.13 7.86
N VAL A 167 -3.19 -2.46 9.01
CA VAL A 167 -4.02 -1.27 9.17
C VAL A 167 -3.09 -0.05 9.14
N PRO A 168 -3.29 0.93 8.24
CA PRO A 168 -2.45 2.12 8.19
C PRO A 168 -2.36 2.79 9.56
N VAL A 169 -1.17 3.25 9.96
CA VAL A 169 -0.91 3.68 11.36
C VAL A 169 -1.91 4.73 11.86
N TRP A 170 -2.29 5.66 10.98
CA TRP A 170 -3.21 6.77 11.24
C TRP A 170 -4.69 6.36 11.16
N VAL A 171 -4.99 5.17 10.63
CA VAL A 171 -6.31 4.53 10.68
C VAL A 171 -6.41 3.62 11.91
N ALA A 172 -5.32 2.95 12.28
CA ALA A 172 -5.27 2.05 13.42
C ALA A 172 -5.69 2.78 14.70
N SER A 173 -5.10 3.96 14.94
CA SER A 173 -5.47 4.88 16.01
C SER A 173 -5.27 6.33 15.57
N ASP A 174 -6.09 7.22 16.12
CA ASP A 174 -6.04 8.68 16.00
C ASP A 174 -5.07 9.35 16.99
N LYS A 175 -4.45 8.56 17.88
CA LYS A 175 -3.51 9.02 18.90
C LYS A 175 -2.48 7.97 19.27
N GLN A 176 -1.48 8.40 20.04
CA GLN A 176 -0.56 7.51 20.73
C GLN A 176 -1.33 6.60 21.70
N GLU A 177 -1.12 5.30 21.60
CA GLU A 177 -1.67 4.30 22.50
C GLU A 177 -0.70 4.01 23.65
N VAL A 178 -1.25 3.82 24.85
CA VAL A 178 -0.45 3.63 26.07
C VAL A 178 0.15 2.22 26.18
N GLY A 179 -0.33 1.27 25.38
CA GLY A 179 0.21 -0.08 25.34
C GLY A 179 -0.62 -1.06 24.52
N ALA A 180 -0.15 -2.31 24.47
CA ALA A 180 -0.76 -3.36 23.65
C ALA A 180 -2.25 -3.57 23.96
N ARG A 181 -2.65 -3.46 25.24
CA ARG A 181 -4.04 -3.62 25.66
C ARG A 181 -5.00 -2.66 24.93
N THR A 182 -4.61 -1.41 24.72
CA THR A 182 -5.51 -0.39 24.18
C THR A 182 -5.53 -0.41 22.65
N ILE A 183 -4.38 -0.62 22.00
CA ILE A 183 -4.31 -0.72 20.53
C ILE A 183 -4.88 -2.03 19.98
N ARG A 184 -4.77 -3.14 20.71
CA ARG A 184 -5.20 -4.49 20.26
C ARG A 184 -6.63 -4.49 19.76
N LYS A 185 -7.55 -3.93 20.55
CA LYS A 185 -8.96 -3.87 20.16
C LYS A 185 -9.14 -3.04 18.88
N LYS A 186 -8.49 -1.88 18.80
CA LYS A 186 -8.58 -0.96 17.65
C LYS A 186 -8.08 -1.59 16.34
N ILE A 187 -7.02 -2.41 16.40
CA ILE A 187 -6.52 -3.16 15.26
C ILE A 187 -7.47 -4.32 14.93
N ASN A 188 -7.81 -5.15 15.91
CA ASN A 188 -8.63 -6.35 15.70
C ASN A 188 -10.01 -6.04 15.14
N ASP A 189 -10.66 -4.95 15.59
CA ASP A 189 -11.95 -4.49 15.06
C ASP A 189 -11.86 -4.14 13.55
N LYS A 190 -10.68 -3.75 13.08
CA LYS A 190 -10.42 -3.35 11.68
C LYS A 190 -9.88 -4.49 10.83
N LEU A 191 -9.27 -5.53 11.41
CA LEU A 191 -8.71 -6.66 10.64
C LEU A 191 -9.68 -7.28 9.61
N PRO A 192 -10.99 -7.47 9.87
CA PRO A 192 -11.91 -7.99 8.85
C PRO A 192 -11.95 -7.18 7.55
N GLN A 193 -11.73 -5.86 7.62
CA GLN A 193 -11.69 -4.99 6.46
C GLN A 193 -10.28 -4.92 5.83
N TRP A 194 -9.23 -5.01 6.63
CA TRP A 194 -7.86 -4.68 6.24
C TRP A 194 -6.96 -5.89 5.97
N LEU A 195 -7.18 -7.01 6.67
CA LEU A 195 -6.46 -8.26 6.48
C LEU A 195 -7.09 -9.08 5.34
N LYS A 196 -7.00 -8.53 4.13
CA LYS A 196 -7.45 -9.15 2.88
C LYS A 196 -6.26 -9.61 2.05
N ASP A 197 -6.47 -10.55 1.13
CA ASP A 197 -5.42 -10.91 0.18
C ASP A 197 -5.02 -9.66 -0.65
N ILE A 198 -3.71 -9.51 -0.85
CA ILE A 198 -3.13 -8.41 -1.63
C ILE A 198 -3.09 -8.87 -3.09
N PRO A 199 -3.57 -8.06 -4.05
CA PRO A 199 -3.50 -8.44 -5.45
C PRO A 199 -2.04 -8.51 -5.92
N PRO A 200 -1.70 -9.45 -6.82
CA PRO A 200 -0.35 -9.58 -7.35
C PRO A 200 0.02 -8.33 -8.17
N PHE A 201 1.32 -8.03 -8.23
CA PHE A 201 1.80 -7.02 -9.17
C PHE A 201 1.74 -7.58 -10.59
N GLU A 202 0.95 -6.95 -11.46
CA GLU A 202 0.84 -7.33 -12.86
C GLU A 202 1.97 -6.70 -13.69
N PRO A 203 2.68 -7.48 -14.53
CA PRO A 203 3.72 -6.97 -15.42
C PRO A 203 3.23 -5.80 -16.29
N LEU A 204 4.13 -4.86 -16.57
CA LEU A 204 3.95 -3.88 -17.63
C LEU A 204 4.23 -4.57 -18.97
N GLU A 205 3.35 -4.42 -19.94
CA GLU A 205 3.59 -4.95 -21.29
C GLU A 205 4.88 -4.34 -21.84
N LYS A 206 5.81 -5.20 -22.26
CA LYS A 206 7.01 -4.75 -22.98
C LYS A 206 6.52 -4.12 -24.28
N GLY A 207 6.82 -2.83 -24.49
CA GLY A 207 6.53 -2.18 -25.75
C GLY A 207 7.08 -3.02 -26.90
N GLY A 208 6.20 -3.63 -27.69
CA GLY A 208 6.61 -4.16 -28.99
C GLY A 208 7.08 -3.01 -29.86
N ASP A 209 8.02 -3.28 -30.77
CA ASP A 209 8.35 -2.40 -31.89
C ASP A 209 7.05 -2.15 -32.69
N SER A 210 6.34 -1.09 -32.32
CA SER A 210 5.12 -0.68 -33.02
C SER A 210 5.57 0.17 -34.19
N LYS A 211 5.57 -0.42 -35.38
CA LYS A 211 5.28 0.34 -36.60
C LYS A 211 4.04 1.18 -36.31
N ALA A 212 4.17 2.48 -36.53
CA ALA A 212 3.07 3.43 -36.44
C ALA A 212 1.85 2.87 -37.19
N SER A 213 0.82 2.49 -36.45
CA SER A 213 -0.49 2.26 -37.03
C SER A 213 -1.19 3.60 -37.05
N GLU A 214 -1.47 4.07 -38.26
CA GLU A 214 -2.20 5.29 -38.56
C GLU A 214 -3.52 5.36 -37.79
N LEU A 215 -3.81 6.54 -37.23
CA LEU A 215 -5.11 6.90 -36.69
C LEU A 215 -6.12 6.95 -37.86
N PRO A 216 -7.28 6.28 -37.78
CA PRO A 216 -8.34 6.53 -38.74
C PRO A 216 -8.97 7.90 -38.48
N ALA A 217 -9.23 8.58 -39.58
CA ALA A 217 -9.76 9.93 -39.67
C ALA A 217 -11.16 10.07 -39.03
N ASN A 218 -11.44 11.30 -38.59
CA ASN A 218 -12.78 11.77 -38.25
C ASN A 218 -13.74 11.53 -39.41
N ASP A 219 -14.91 10.94 -39.10
CA ASP A 219 -16.11 11.14 -39.90
C ASP A 219 -17.19 11.75 -39.00
N GLU A 220 -17.56 12.99 -39.34
CA GLU A 220 -18.79 13.60 -38.89
C GLU A 220 -19.96 12.99 -39.69
N SER A 221 -21.01 12.59 -38.97
CA SER A 221 -22.43 12.85 -39.25
C SER A 221 -23.34 11.65 -38.99
N SER A 222 -24.23 11.80 -38.02
CA SER A 222 -25.67 11.57 -38.20
C SER A 222 -26.38 11.92 -36.89
N ALA A 223 -27.18 12.98 -36.96
CA ALA A 223 -28.10 13.34 -35.89
C ALA A 223 -29.24 12.32 -35.86
N SER A 224 -29.30 11.52 -34.80
CA SER A 224 -30.55 11.02 -34.24
C SER A 224 -30.54 11.35 -32.75
N SER A 225 -31.68 11.82 -32.23
CA SER A 225 -31.84 12.26 -30.85
C SER A 225 -31.67 11.07 -29.90
N SER A 226 -30.43 10.80 -29.48
CA SER A 226 -30.15 9.91 -28.35
C SER A 226 -30.12 10.76 -27.09
N THR A 227 -31.04 10.46 -26.16
CA THR A 227 -31.05 11.06 -24.83
C THR A 227 -29.69 10.80 -24.18
N THR A 228 -29.00 11.85 -23.73
CA THR A 228 -27.69 11.68 -23.12
C THR A 228 -27.81 10.94 -21.79
N LEU A 229 -26.79 10.17 -21.40
CA LEU A 229 -26.77 9.46 -20.11
C LEU A 229 -26.99 10.41 -18.92
N SER A 230 -26.51 11.66 -19.03
CA SER A 230 -26.75 12.71 -18.04
C SER A 230 -28.21 13.13 -17.94
N GLU A 231 -28.91 13.28 -19.07
CA GLU A 231 -30.35 13.60 -19.09
C GLU A 231 -31.18 12.43 -18.55
N ALA A 232 -30.79 11.20 -18.90
CA ALA A 232 -31.43 9.99 -18.39
C ALA A 232 -31.31 9.91 -16.85
N LEU A 233 -30.12 10.14 -16.29
CA LEU A 233 -29.90 10.10 -14.84
C LEU A 233 -30.66 11.21 -14.10
N SER A 234 -30.78 12.41 -14.68
CA SER A 234 -31.57 13.51 -14.11
C SER A 234 -33.06 13.15 -14.06
N ARG A 235 -33.62 12.60 -15.15
CA ARG A 235 -35.02 12.17 -15.22
C ARG A 235 -35.31 10.98 -14.30
N MET A 236 -34.33 10.12 -14.06
CA MET A 236 -34.43 9.02 -13.08
C MET A 236 -34.49 9.51 -11.62
N GLN A 237 -33.79 10.61 -11.30
CA GLN A 237 -33.90 11.24 -9.98
C GLN A 237 -35.25 11.93 -9.79
N GLU A 238 -35.77 12.59 -10.83
CA GLU A 238 -37.12 13.17 -10.85
C GLU A 238 -38.20 12.10 -10.67
N ALA A 239 -38.06 10.94 -11.32
CA ALA A 239 -38.95 9.79 -11.18
C ALA A 239 -39.00 9.24 -9.74
N THR A 240 -37.91 9.36 -9.00
CA THR A 240 -37.85 8.94 -7.59
C THR A 240 -38.72 9.85 -6.72
N ALA A 241 -38.73 11.15 -7.00
CA ALA A 241 -39.64 12.11 -6.33
C ALA A 241 -41.09 11.99 -6.83
N ALA A 242 -41.31 11.62 -8.09
CA ALA A 242 -42.63 11.38 -8.67
C ALA A 242 -43.28 10.10 -8.11
N ALA A 243 -42.49 9.06 -7.80
CA ALA A 243 -42.98 7.84 -7.15
C ALA A 243 -43.56 8.11 -5.76
N ASP A 244 -42.97 9.03 -4.99
CA ASP A 244 -43.51 9.48 -3.70
C ASP A 244 -44.84 10.24 -3.86
N LYS A 245 -45.05 10.91 -5.00
CA LYS A 245 -46.25 11.71 -5.30
C LYS A 245 -47.29 11.01 -6.17
N TRP A 246 -46.98 9.82 -6.69
CA TRP A 246 -47.82 9.04 -7.60
C TRP A 246 -48.26 9.76 -8.89
N ASP A 247 -47.32 10.45 -9.54
CA ASP A 247 -47.56 11.10 -10.84
C ASP A 247 -47.38 10.09 -11.99
N GLU A 248 -48.50 9.63 -12.59
CA GLU A 248 -48.49 8.54 -13.56
C GLU A 248 -47.83 8.90 -14.89
N ASP A 249 -47.95 10.15 -15.35
CA ASP A 249 -47.35 10.60 -16.61
C ASP A 249 -45.82 10.67 -16.48
N ALA A 250 -45.34 11.26 -15.38
CA ALA A 250 -43.90 11.32 -15.08
C ALA A 250 -43.27 9.92 -14.86
N LEU A 251 -44.02 9.00 -14.24
CA LEU A 251 -43.59 7.60 -14.09
C LEU A 251 -43.56 6.86 -15.43
N GLY A 252 -44.50 7.16 -16.33
CA GLY A 252 -44.53 6.61 -17.69
C GLY A 252 -43.30 7.00 -18.50
N GLU A 253 -42.97 8.30 -18.53
CA GLU A 253 -41.78 8.81 -19.22
C GLU A 253 -40.48 8.24 -18.63
N ALA A 254 -40.41 8.09 -17.31
CA ALA A 254 -39.24 7.51 -16.66
C ALA A 254 -39.01 6.05 -17.05
N LEU A 255 -40.10 5.27 -17.21
CA LEU A 255 -40.02 3.89 -17.68
C LEU A 255 -39.60 3.81 -19.15
N ASP A 256 -40.08 4.71 -20.01
CA ASP A 256 -39.65 4.78 -21.42
C ASP A 256 -38.13 4.96 -21.50
N VAL A 257 -37.57 5.90 -20.73
CA VAL A 257 -36.12 6.15 -20.68
C VAL A 257 -35.34 4.92 -20.17
N MET A 258 -35.83 4.24 -19.14
CA MET A 258 -35.16 3.05 -18.60
C MET A 258 -35.29 1.82 -19.51
N GLU A 259 -36.28 1.78 -20.40
CA GLU A 259 -36.43 0.74 -21.41
C GLU A 259 -35.47 0.97 -22.59
N GLU A 260 -35.20 2.23 -22.93
CA GLU A 260 -34.27 2.64 -24.01
C GLU A 260 -32.80 2.64 -23.59
N VAL A 261 -32.49 3.02 -22.35
CA VAL A 261 -31.11 3.16 -21.87
C VAL A 261 -30.68 1.94 -21.05
N SER A 262 -29.52 1.38 -21.38
CA SER A 262 -28.92 0.29 -20.58
C SER A 262 -28.30 0.86 -19.29
N VAL A 263 -29.03 0.75 -18.17
CA VAL A 263 -28.58 1.26 -16.85
C VAL A 263 -27.87 0.17 -16.05
N THR A 264 -26.73 0.51 -15.44
CA THR A 264 -25.97 -0.39 -14.54
C THR A 264 -26.54 -0.42 -13.13
N ARG A 265 -26.16 -1.43 -12.33
CA ARG A 265 -26.61 -1.58 -10.94
C ARG A 265 -26.13 -0.42 -10.06
N GLU A 266 -24.91 0.06 -10.31
CA GLU A 266 -24.28 1.18 -9.62
C GLU A 266 -25.06 2.48 -9.87
N GLN A 267 -25.43 2.74 -11.14
CA GLN A 267 -26.26 3.90 -11.51
C GLN A 267 -27.68 3.82 -10.92
N LEU A 268 -28.29 2.64 -10.84
CA LEU A 268 -29.59 2.45 -10.17
C LEU A 268 -29.49 2.67 -8.65
N ALA A 269 -28.36 2.34 -8.03
CA ALA A 269 -28.12 2.55 -6.61
C ALA A 269 -27.86 4.02 -6.28
N GLU A 270 -27.10 4.73 -7.13
CA GLU A 270 -26.81 6.16 -6.98
C GLU A 270 -28.05 7.04 -7.17
N THR A 271 -28.91 6.70 -8.14
CA THR A 271 -30.13 7.48 -8.43
C THR A 271 -31.32 7.12 -7.53
N GLY A 272 -31.30 5.94 -6.89
CA GLY A 272 -32.45 5.42 -6.13
C GLY A 272 -33.61 4.90 -7.00
N ALA A 273 -33.52 5.06 -8.32
CA ALA A 273 -34.59 4.75 -9.26
C ALA A 273 -34.98 3.26 -9.27
N GLY A 274 -34.02 2.36 -9.03
CA GLY A 274 -34.32 0.93 -8.93
C GLY A 274 -35.27 0.58 -7.78
N LYS A 275 -35.22 1.36 -6.68
CA LYS A 275 -36.15 1.22 -5.56
C LYS A 275 -37.53 1.78 -5.93
N ALA A 276 -37.58 2.95 -6.58
CA ALA A 276 -38.81 3.58 -7.03
C ALA A 276 -39.61 2.69 -8.00
N VAL A 277 -38.97 2.13 -9.03
CA VAL A 277 -39.62 1.21 -9.99
C VAL A 277 -40.15 -0.06 -9.31
N ASN A 278 -39.43 -0.58 -8.32
CA ASN A 278 -39.87 -1.76 -7.57
C ASN A 278 -41.09 -1.47 -6.67
N GLU A 279 -41.21 -0.25 -6.13
CA GLU A 279 -42.42 0.19 -5.43
C GLU A 279 -43.60 0.34 -6.41
N VAL A 280 -43.37 0.92 -7.59
CA VAL A 280 -44.38 1.02 -8.67
C VAL A 280 -44.89 -0.36 -9.09
N ALA A 281 -44.01 -1.35 -9.26
CA ALA A 281 -44.37 -2.73 -9.61
C ALA A 281 -45.25 -3.42 -8.53
N LYS A 282 -45.09 -3.04 -7.26
CA LYS A 282 -45.79 -3.64 -6.11
C LYS A 282 -47.09 -2.94 -5.74
N CYS A 283 -47.25 -1.68 -6.14
CA CYS A 283 -48.40 -0.88 -5.77
C CYS A 283 -49.72 -1.43 -6.34
N LYS A 284 -50.77 -1.41 -5.52
CA LYS A 284 -52.11 -1.93 -5.88
C LYS A 284 -53.05 -0.84 -6.41
N SER A 285 -52.70 0.43 -6.28
CA SER A 285 -53.54 1.58 -6.65
C SER A 285 -53.24 2.17 -8.04
N GLY A 286 -52.13 1.82 -8.69
CA GLY A 286 -51.78 2.31 -10.03
C GLY A 286 -52.44 1.54 -11.18
N THR A 287 -52.43 2.14 -12.37
CA THR A 287 -52.99 1.51 -13.58
C THR A 287 -52.26 0.20 -13.96
N LYS A 288 -53.03 -0.79 -14.43
CA LYS A 288 -52.51 -2.12 -14.82
C LYS A 288 -51.36 -2.05 -15.85
N PRO A 289 -51.39 -1.19 -16.89
CA PRO A 289 -50.30 -1.13 -17.88
C PRO A 289 -48.96 -0.69 -17.28
N LEU A 290 -48.96 0.37 -16.47
CA LEU A 290 -47.74 0.94 -15.88
C LEU A 290 -47.08 -0.05 -14.90
N ARG A 291 -47.89 -0.79 -14.14
CA ARG A 291 -47.43 -1.84 -13.23
C ARG A 291 -46.79 -3.03 -13.95
N GLU A 292 -47.37 -3.46 -15.06
CA GLU A 292 -46.81 -4.58 -15.84
C GLU A 292 -45.50 -4.19 -16.53
N ARG A 293 -45.37 -2.95 -17.01
CA ARG A 293 -44.10 -2.41 -17.53
C ARG A 293 -43.01 -2.39 -16.47
N ALA A 294 -43.30 -1.84 -15.28
CA ALA A 294 -42.36 -1.83 -14.15
C ALA A 294 -41.94 -3.25 -13.72
N LYS A 295 -42.87 -4.21 -13.70
CA LYS A 295 -42.55 -5.63 -13.41
C LYS A 295 -41.64 -6.25 -14.46
N ALA A 296 -41.90 -6.01 -15.75
CA ALA A 296 -41.09 -6.53 -16.84
C ALA A 296 -39.66 -5.99 -16.76
N LEU A 297 -39.50 -4.70 -16.45
CA LEU A 297 -38.20 -4.06 -16.29
C LEU A 297 -37.43 -4.63 -15.07
N VAL A 298 -38.10 -4.82 -13.93
CA VAL A 298 -37.50 -5.46 -12.75
C VAL A 298 -37.10 -6.91 -13.02
N ALA A 299 -37.89 -7.65 -13.81
CA ALA A 299 -37.55 -9.01 -14.21
C ALA A 299 -36.31 -9.04 -15.12
N LYS A 300 -36.25 -8.15 -16.11
CA LYS A 300 -35.10 -7.97 -17.02
C LYS A 300 -33.82 -7.67 -16.25
N TRP A 301 -33.87 -6.79 -15.24
CA TRP A 301 -32.71 -6.51 -14.39
C TRP A 301 -32.31 -7.69 -13.52
N LYS A 302 -33.27 -8.45 -12.97
CA LYS A 302 -32.97 -9.66 -12.19
C LYS A 302 -32.31 -10.74 -13.04
N GLU A 303 -32.76 -10.94 -14.27
CA GLU A 303 -32.13 -11.85 -15.21
C GLU A 303 -30.73 -11.40 -15.60
N ALA A 304 -30.52 -10.10 -15.85
CA ALA A 304 -29.20 -9.55 -16.13
C ALA A 304 -28.23 -9.75 -14.95
N VAL A 305 -28.69 -9.57 -13.71
CA VAL A 305 -27.90 -9.81 -12.49
C VAL A 305 -27.63 -11.30 -12.27
N ALA A 306 -28.60 -12.17 -12.55
CA ALA A 306 -28.41 -13.62 -12.48
C ALA A 306 -27.43 -14.12 -13.54
N LYS A 307 -27.50 -13.58 -14.76
CA LYS A 307 -26.56 -13.84 -15.86
C LYS A 307 -25.15 -13.36 -15.53
N ALA A 308 -25.01 -12.15 -14.98
CA ALA A 308 -23.71 -11.62 -14.53
C ALA A 308 -23.10 -12.45 -13.38
N ARG A 309 -23.92 -13.01 -12.48
CA ARG A 309 -23.47 -13.95 -11.43
C ARG A 309 -23.07 -15.32 -11.99
N ALA A 310 -23.82 -15.84 -12.95
CA ALA A 310 -23.48 -17.09 -13.63
C ALA A 310 -22.19 -16.94 -14.45
N GLU A 311 -21.96 -15.77 -15.06
CA GLU A 311 -20.73 -15.42 -15.77
C GLU A 311 -19.54 -15.21 -14.80
N SER A 312 -19.77 -14.74 -13.57
CA SER A 312 -18.71 -14.65 -12.54
C SER A 312 -18.34 -16.01 -11.91
N ASP A 313 -19.29 -16.94 -11.83
CA ASP A 313 -19.05 -18.29 -11.28
C ASP A 313 -18.53 -19.29 -12.33
N ALA A 314 -18.85 -19.09 -13.61
CA ALA A 314 -18.35 -19.92 -14.72
C ALA A 314 -17.07 -19.35 -15.40
N GLY A 315 -16.68 -18.12 -15.07
CA GLY A 315 -15.55 -17.42 -15.66
C GLY A 315 -14.67 -16.78 -14.59
N GLY A 316 -13.69 -17.53 -14.08
CA GLY A 316 -12.49 -17.00 -13.42
C GLY A 316 -11.58 -16.25 -14.39
N GLY A 317 -12.14 -15.31 -15.13
CA GLY A 317 -11.50 -14.47 -16.11
C GLY A 317 -12.19 -13.12 -16.11
N THR A 318 -11.60 -12.16 -15.41
CA THR A 318 -11.89 -10.73 -15.55
C THR A 318 -11.98 -10.39 -17.04
N ARG A 319 -13.12 -9.85 -17.50
CA ARG A 319 -13.20 -9.24 -18.82
C ARG A 319 -12.30 -8.00 -18.79
N ALA A 320 -11.06 -8.18 -19.21
CA ALA A 320 -10.09 -7.12 -19.37
C ALA A 320 -10.63 -6.11 -20.39
N MET A 321 -10.86 -4.88 -19.93
CA MET A 321 -10.77 -3.71 -20.81
C MET A 321 -9.38 -3.74 -21.46
N PRO A 322 -9.22 -3.29 -22.72
CA PRO A 322 -7.97 -3.41 -23.44
C PRO A 322 -6.85 -2.83 -22.58
N ASN A 323 -5.85 -3.67 -22.29
CA ASN A 323 -4.60 -3.28 -21.68
C ASN A 323 -4.04 -2.14 -22.54
N LEU A 324 -4.22 -0.89 -22.15
CA LEU A 324 -3.41 0.17 -22.73
C LEU A 324 -2.00 -0.11 -22.19
N PRO A 325 -1.03 -0.51 -23.02
CA PRO A 325 0.31 -0.79 -22.52
C PRO A 325 0.82 0.49 -21.85
N LEU A 326 1.20 0.38 -20.58
CA LEU A 326 1.93 1.43 -19.88
C LEU A 326 3.28 1.61 -20.57
N GLN A 327 3.32 2.47 -21.60
CA GLN A 327 4.57 2.82 -22.24
C GLN A 327 5.21 3.96 -21.48
N HIS A 328 6.45 3.74 -21.04
CA HIS A 328 7.22 4.77 -20.37
C HIS A 328 7.69 5.80 -21.40
N GLY A 329 6.95 6.90 -21.55
CA GLY A 329 7.14 7.89 -22.62
C GLY A 329 8.38 8.80 -22.51
N CYS A 330 9.24 8.63 -21.49
CA CYS A 330 10.47 9.42 -21.30
C CYS A 330 11.73 8.65 -21.70
N PRO A 331 12.33 8.94 -22.88
CA PRO A 331 13.55 8.29 -23.34
C PRO A 331 14.75 8.50 -22.40
N SER A 332 14.88 9.68 -21.78
CA SER A 332 16.01 9.97 -20.89
C SER A 332 15.95 9.13 -19.61
N LEU A 333 14.75 8.87 -19.07
CA LEU A 333 14.57 8.00 -17.92
C LEU A 333 14.84 6.55 -18.29
N LEU A 334 14.30 6.09 -19.42
CA LEU A 334 14.57 4.74 -19.91
C LEU A 334 16.06 4.51 -20.13
N ALA A 335 16.78 5.45 -20.74
CA ALA A 335 18.23 5.39 -20.91
C ALA A 335 18.96 5.36 -19.55
N ALA A 336 18.50 6.16 -18.56
CA ALA A 336 19.09 6.17 -17.22
C ALA A 336 18.91 4.84 -16.46
N CYS A 337 17.88 4.06 -16.81
CA CYS A 337 17.52 2.78 -16.22
C CYS A 337 17.88 1.56 -17.10
N GLU A 338 18.39 1.77 -18.32
CA GLU A 338 18.63 0.72 -19.30
C GLU A 338 19.52 -0.38 -18.72
N LYS A 339 20.69 0.02 -18.21
CA LYS A 339 21.65 -0.91 -17.60
C LYS A 339 21.24 -1.28 -16.17
N PRO A 340 21.33 -2.56 -15.79
CA PRO A 340 21.22 -2.99 -14.40
C PRO A 340 22.17 -2.22 -13.48
N THR A 341 21.79 -2.09 -12.22
CA THR A 341 22.61 -1.46 -11.21
C THR A 341 23.93 -2.23 -11.06
N ASP A 342 25.06 -1.51 -11.08
CA ASP A 342 26.36 -2.10 -10.77
C ASP A 342 26.50 -2.28 -9.25
N TRP A 343 25.95 -3.39 -8.75
CA TRP A 343 25.95 -3.73 -7.32
C TRP A 343 27.36 -3.87 -6.74
N ALA A 344 28.36 -4.24 -7.54
CA ALA A 344 29.75 -4.33 -7.10
C ALA A 344 30.35 -2.94 -6.87
N ALA A 345 30.11 -2.01 -7.80
CA ALA A 345 30.51 -0.61 -7.64
C ALA A 345 29.77 0.06 -6.46
N VAL A 346 28.46 -0.18 -6.31
CA VAL A 346 27.67 0.34 -5.16
C VAL A 346 28.29 -0.14 -3.84
N ARG A 347 28.55 -1.45 -3.73
CA ARG A 347 29.16 -2.02 -2.52
C ARG A 347 30.54 -1.44 -2.23
N LYS A 348 31.37 -1.25 -3.26
CA LYS A 348 32.71 -0.66 -3.12
C LYS A 348 32.66 0.82 -2.69
N GLY A 349 31.59 1.53 -3.04
CA GLY A 349 31.39 2.94 -2.69
C GLY A 349 30.83 3.21 -1.29
N LEU A 350 30.49 2.17 -0.51
CA LEU A 350 29.97 2.33 0.84
C LEU A 350 31.06 2.86 1.80
N THR A 351 30.66 3.76 2.70
CA THR A 351 31.50 4.32 3.76
C THR A 351 30.97 3.90 5.13
N VAL A 352 30.83 2.60 5.35
CA VAL A 352 30.26 2.02 6.58
C VAL A 352 31.29 1.21 7.34
N ASP A 353 31.02 0.93 8.61
CA ASP A 353 31.86 0.03 9.39
C ASP A 353 31.82 -1.40 8.79
N MET A 354 32.99 -1.90 8.45
CA MET A 354 33.21 -3.23 7.85
C MET A 354 33.63 -4.28 8.89
N SER A 355 33.84 -3.89 10.15
CA SER A 355 34.32 -4.77 11.22
C SER A 355 33.24 -5.75 11.70
N VAL A 356 31.97 -5.35 11.64
CA VAL A 356 30.83 -6.21 11.95
C VAL A 356 30.43 -6.99 10.70
N PRO A 357 30.69 -8.31 10.64
CA PRO A 357 30.51 -9.09 9.43
C PRO A 357 29.02 -9.23 9.08
N GLU A 358 28.80 -9.55 7.81
CA GLU A 358 27.47 -9.88 7.31
C GLU A 358 26.88 -11.11 7.99
N VAL A 359 25.55 -11.15 8.01
CA VAL A 359 24.82 -12.32 8.49
C VAL A 359 25.04 -13.50 7.56
N ASP A 360 25.28 -14.67 8.14
CA ASP A 360 25.49 -15.95 7.47
C ASP A 360 24.34 -16.95 7.70
N TRP A 361 23.49 -16.69 8.70
CA TRP A 361 22.37 -17.56 9.09
C TRP A 361 21.07 -17.30 8.33
N CYS A 362 20.94 -16.19 7.62
CA CYS A 362 19.79 -15.91 6.75
C CYS A 362 20.18 -15.33 5.38
N THR A 363 19.50 -15.81 4.35
CA THR A 363 19.63 -15.31 2.97
C THR A 363 18.71 -14.11 2.79
N PRO A 364 19.18 -12.93 2.36
CA PRO A 364 18.31 -11.78 2.09
C PRO A 364 17.47 -11.98 0.83
N GLY A 365 16.32 -11.30 0.73
CA GLY A 365 15.43 -11.33 -0.43
C GLY A 365 14.00 -11.70 -0.07
N SER A 366 13.05 -11.36 -0.94
CA SER A 366 11.63 -11.67 -0.75
C SER A 366 11.37 -13.16 -0.89
N ALA A 367 12.06 -13.82 -1.82
CA ALA A 367 11.97 -15.27 -2.00
C ALA A 367 12.43 -16.02 -0.73
N ALA A 368 13.59 -15.66 -0.20
CA ALA A 368 14.13 -16.27 1.02
C ALA A 368 13.24 -15.97 2.25
N ALA A 369 12.64 -14.78 2.32
CA ALA A 369 11.71 -14.44 3.38
C ALA A 369 10.46 -15.34 3.42
N LEU A 370 9.93 -15.71 2.25
CA LEU A 370 8.79 -16.62 2.15
C LEU A 370 9.16 -18.05 2.55
N VAL A 371 10.37 -18.51 2.20
CA VAL A 371 10.90 -19.80 2.66
C VAL A 371 11.04 -19.81 4.19
N ALA A 372 11.65 -18.78 4.77
CA ALA A 372 11.82 -18.67 6.22
C ALA A 372 10.47 -18.65 6.97
N LEU A 373 9.44 -18.01 6.39
CA LEU A 373 8.08 -18.02 6.92
C LEU A 373 7.46 -19.41 6.91
N ASP A 374 7.58 -20.13 5.78
CA ASP A 374 7.06 -21.49 5.63
C ASP A 374 7.74 -22.47 6.61
N GLU A 375 9.07 -22.39 6.74
CA GLU A 375 9.84 -23.17 7.73
C GLU A 375 9.41 -22.88 9.16
N PHE A 376 9.23 -21.59 9.52
CA PHE A 376 8.73 -21.22 10.85
C PHE A 376 7.36 -21.84 11.12
N ILE A 377 6.43 -21.77 10.16
CA ILE A 377 5.09 -22.33 10.28
C ILE A 377 5.14 -23.84 10.50
N LYS A 378 5.96 -24.57 9.73
CA LYS A 378 6.07 -26.02 9.79
C LYS A 378 6.72 -26.51 11.09
N GLU A 379 7.82 -25.88 11.49
CA GLU A 379 8.69 -26.43 12.53
C GLU A 379 8.46 -25.83 13.91
N ARG A 380 8.25 -24.51 13.99
CA ARG A 380 8.41 -23.74 15.24
C ARG A 380 7.14 -23.07 15.74
N LEU A 381 6.17 -22.77 14.87
CA LEU A 381 4.93 -22.08 15.24
C LEU A 381 4.15 -22.80 16.34
N ARG A 382 4.16 -24.15 16.34
CA ARG A 382 3.48 -24.98 17.36
C ARG A 382 4.04 -24.81 18.78
N ILE A 383 5.35 -24.56 18.91
CA ILE A 383 6.02 -24.36 20.20
C ILE A 383 6.17 -22.88 20.56
N PHE A 384 5.86 -21.97 19.65
CA PHE A 384 6.10 -20.54 19.81
C PHE A 384 5.49 -19.98 21.10
N ALA A 385 4.22 -20.29 21.38
CA ALA A 385 3.53 -19.75 22.56
C ALA A 385 4.22 -20.15 23.88
N GLU A 386 4.67 -21.40 23.98
CA GLU A 386 5.30 -21.94 25.18
C GLU A 386 6.77 -21.53 25.29
N LYS A 387 7.51 -21.52 24.17
CA LYS A 387 8.98 -21.46 24.17
C LYS A 387 9.59 -20.13 23.73
N ARG A 388 8.83 -19.15 23.23
CA ARG A 388 9.36 -17.85 22.75
C ARG A 388 10.18 -17.04 23.76
N ASN A 389 10.03 -17.32 25.06
CA ASN A 389 10.77 -16.64 26.13
C ASN A 389 11.98 -17.44 26.63
N ASP A 390 12.21 -18.65 26.10
CA ASP A 390 13.40 -19.45 26.42
C ASP A 390 14.47 -19.28 25.34
N PRO A 391 15.55 -18.54 25.60
CA PRO A 391 16.60 -18.29 24.60
C PRO A 391 17.41 -19.55 24.25
N ASN A 392 17.27 -20.65 24.99
CA ASN A 392 17.93 -21.92 24.67
C ASN A 392 17.12 -22.77 23.66
N VAL A 393 15.89 -22.37 23.36
CA VAL A 393 15.02 -23.04 22.40
C VAL A 393 14.86 -22.13 21.19
N HIS A 394 15.15 -22.68 20.01
CA HIS A 394 14.91 -22.00 18.75
C HIS A 394 13.42 -21.98 18.41
N ALA A 395 12.67 -21.12 19.10
CA ALA A 395 11.22 -20.98 18.95
C ALA A 395 10.84 -19.76 18.09
N SER A 396 11.72 -18.76 17.99
CA SER A 396 11.50 -17.53 17.21
C SER A 396 11.31 -17.79 15.71
N SER A 397 10.67 -16.83 15.04
CA SER A 397 10.42 -16.94 13.60
C SER A 397 11.62 -16.53 12.74
N ASP A 398 12.54 -15.75 13.30
CA ASP A 398 13.67 -15.12 12.62
C ASP A 398 13.27 -14.25 11.42
N LEU A 399 12.02 -13.78 11.40
CA LEU A 399 11.49 -12.97 10.30
C LEU A 399 11.82 -11.47 10.42
N SER A 400 12.39 -11.04 11.55
CA SER A 400 12.63 -9.62 11.82
C SER A 400 13.56 -8.91 10.82
N PRO A 401 14.63 -9.54 10.26
CA PRO A 401 15.45 -8.87 9.24
C PRO A 401 14.65 -8.59 7.96
N TYR A 402 13.85 -9.56 7.53
CA TYR A 402 13.00 -9.42 6.33
C TYR A 402 11.89 -8.40 6.52
N LEU A 403 11.23 -8.41 7.69
CA LEU A 403 10.21 -7.42 8.03
C LEU A 403 10.83 -6.02 8.14
N HIS A 404 12.02 -5.86 8.71
CA HIS A 404 12.69 -4.57 8.86
C HIS A 404 12.95 -3.89 7.50
N PHE A 405 13.54 -4.62 6.55
CA PHE A 405 13.80 -4.11 5.19
C PHE A 405 12.57 -4.21 4.27
N GLY A 406 11.43 -4.67 4.78
CA GLY A 406 10.22 -4.87 3.99
C GLY A 406 10.40 -5.84 2.81
N GLN A 407 11.31 -6.81 2.94
CA GLN A 407 11.43 -7.96 2.04
C GLN A 407 10.30 -8.97 2.28
N LEU A 408 9.64 -8.91 3.45
CA LEU A 408 8.41 -9.62 3.75
C LEU A 408 7.28 -8.65 4.11
N SER A 409 6.12 -8.79 3.49
CA SER A 409 4.92 -8.09 3.96
C SER A 409 4.42 -8.71 5.26
N ALA A 410 4.24 -7.88 6.31
CA ALA A 410 3.57 -8.32 7.54
C ALA A 410 2.13 -8.80 7.29
N GLN A 411 1.42 -8.20 6.34
CA GLN A 411 0.08 -8.65 5.92
C GLN A 411 0.08 -10.04 5.28
N ARG A 412 0.96 -10.30 4.30
CA ARG A 412 1.19 -11.66 3.75
C ARG A 412 1.52 -12.66 4.85
N MET A 413 2.47 -12.36 5.73
CA MET A 413 2.82 -13.21 6.87
C MET A 413 1.60 -13.55 7.73
N ALA A 414 0.81 -12.54 8.13
CA ALA A 414 -0.37 -12.75 8.96
C ALA A 414 -1.44 -13.60 8.25
N LEU A 415 -1.65 -13.40 6.95
CA LEU A 415 -2.56 -14.23 6.13
C LEU A 415 -2.09 -15.69 6.07
N THR A 416 -0.80 -15.93 5.80
CA THR A 416 -0.25 -17.28 5.68
C THR A 416 -0.31 -18.03 7.01
N VAL A 417 0.06 -17.40 8.13
CA VAL A 417 -0.03 -18.00 9.48
C VAL A 417 -1.48 -18.28 9.87
N LYS A 418 -2.42 -17.40 9.51
CA LYS A 418 -3.84 -17.64 9.78
C LYS A 418 -4.42 -18.77 8.92
N LYS A 419 -3.89 -18.97 7.71
CA LYS A 419 -4.29 -20.05 6.79
C LYS A 419 -3.66 -21.40 7.17
N SER A 420 -2.53 -21.42 7.89
CA SER A 420 -1.77 -22.64 8.18
C SER A 420 -2.37 -23.57 9.24
N GLY A 421 -3.43 -23.17 9.95
CA GLY A 421 -4.08 -24.02 10.95
C GLY A 421 -5.33 -23.38 11.59
N GLY A 422 -6.07 -24.18 12.35
CA GLY A 422 -7.22 -23.71 13.14
C GLY A 422 -6.82 -22.80 14.32
N LYS A 423 -7.69 -22.65 15.32
CA LYS A 423 -7.37 -21.87 16.52
C LYS A 423 -6.27 -22.58 17.34
N SER A 424 -5.02 -22.14 17.20
CA SER A 424 -3.90 -22.59 18.03
C SER A 424 -3.33 -21.44 18.87
N GLU A 425 -2.85 -21.76 20.07
CA GLU A 425 -2.20 -20.76 20.94
C GLU A 425 -0.92 -20.20 20.30
N GLY A 426 -0.19 -21.01 19.54
CA GLY A 426 0.97 -20.59 18.74
C GLY A 426 0.63 -19.50 17.74
N ILE A 427 -0.45 -19.68 16.97
CA ILE A 427 -0.94 -18.67 16.01
C ILE A 427 -1.35 -17.38 16.74
N ALA A 428 -2.15 -17.50 17.80
CA ALA A 428 -2.64 -16.33 18.54
C ALA A 428 -1.49 -15.52 19.17
N SER A 429 -0.54 -16.22 19.81
CA SER A 429 0.65 -15.61 20.42
C SER A 429 1.56 -14.97 19.38
N PHE A 430 1.78 -15.63 18.23
CA PHE A 430 2.58 -15.06 17.16
C PHE A 430 1.95 -13.82 16.54
N LEU A 431 0.64 -13.85 16.23
CA LEU A 431 -0.06 -12.70 15.65
C LEU A 431 -0.14 -11.51 16.63
N GLU A 432 -0.19 -11.75 17.95
CA GLU A 432 -0.07 -10.68 18.94
C GLU A 432 1.27 -9.95 18.84
N GLU A 433 2.39 -10.66 18.75
CA GLU A 433 3.71 -10.02 18.62
C GLU A 433 3.90 -9.39 17.22
N ALA A 434 3.55 -10.14 16.17
CA ALA A 434 3.87 -9.78 14.79
C ALA A 434 2.92 -8.74 14.16
N VAL A 435 1.70 -8.60 14.70
CA VAL A 435 0.72 -7.58 14.30
C VAL A 435 0.57 -6.52 15.38
N VAL A 436 0.04 -6.88 16.56
CA VAL A 436 -0.35 -5.88 17.57
C VAL A 436 0.86 -5.14 18.13
N ARG A 437 1.91 -5.86 18.55
CA ARG A 437 3.10 -5.22 19.13
C ARG A 437 3.94 -4.49 18.10
N ARG A 438 4.08 -5.05 16.89
CA ARG A 438 4.77 -4.39 15.78
C ARG A 438 4.10 -3.08 15.38
N GLU A 439 2.77 -3.08 15.18
CA GLU A 439 2.02 -1.87 14.81
C GLU A 439 1.88 -0.87 15.97
N LEU A 440 1.96 -1.32 17.22
CA LEU A 440 2.11 -0.44 18.38
C LEU A 440 3.42 0.35 18.35
N SER A 441 4.52 -0.26 17.91
CA SER A 441 5.80 0.44 17.76
C SER A 441 5.71 1.55 16.70
N ASP A 442 5.09 1.26 15.55
CA ASP A 442 4.84 2.28 14.53
C ASP A 442 3.91 3.40 15.07
N ASN A 443 2.86 3.05 15.83
CA ASN A 443 2.00 4.02 16.51
C ASN A 443 2.80 4.92 17.47
N PHE A 444 3.68 4.35 18.29
CA PHE A 444 4.51 5.11 19.22
C PHE A 444 5.42 6.09 18.47
N VAL A 445 6.22 5.62 17.51
CA VAL A 445 7.16 6.46 16.75
C VAL A 445 6.42 7.51 15.89
N PHE A 446 5.22 7.18 15.41
CA PHE A 446 4.42 8.11 14.62
C PHE A 446 3.94 9.31 15.45
N TYR A 447 3.40 9.05 16.64
CA TYR A 447 2.76 10.06 17.49
C TYR A 447 3.70 10.71 18.53
N GLN A 448 4.83 10.10 18.86
CA GLN A 448 5.79 10.63 19.83
C GLN A 448 7.06 11.14 19.11
N PRO A 449 7.23 12.46 18.89
CA PRO A 449 8.43 13.01 18.25
C PRO A 449 9.74 12.69 18.97
N ASN A 450 9.68 12.47 20.29
CA ASN A 450 10.81 12.22 21.17
C ASN A 450 11.01 10.72 21.48
N TYR A 451 10.62 9.83 20.55
CA TYR A 451 10.56 8.38 20.74
C TYR A 451 11.88 7.71 21.15
N ASP A 452 13.01 8.38 20.94
CA ASP A 452 14.39 7.94 21.22
C ASP A 452 15.03 8.69 22.40
N SER A 453 14.23 9.32 23.26
CA SER A 453 14.70 10.03 24.46
C SER A 453 13.78 9.81 25.65
N LEU A 454 14.25 10.15 26.86
CA LEU A 454 13.45 10.09 28.08
C LEU A 454 12.20 10.96 28.01
N ASP A 455 12.23 12.07 27.26
CA ASP A 455 11.07 12.96 27.06
C ASP A 455 9.90 12.25 26.35
N GLY A 456 10.18 11.17 25.62
CA GLY A 456 9.17 10.35 24.98
C GLY A 456 8.47 9.36 25.92
N ALA A 457 9.00 9.14 27.12
CA ALA A 457 8.49 8.17 28.07
C ALA A 457 7.20 8.64 28.78
N ALA A 458 6.46 7.69 29.34
CA ALA A 458 5.27 7.98 30.13
C ALA A 458 5.62 8.87 31.35
N GLY A 459 4.72 9.79 31.74
CA GLY A 459 4.94 10.72 32.85
C GLY A 459 5.40 10.03 34.13
N TRP A 460 4.65 9.02 34.59
CA TRP A 460 5.01 8.27 35.80
C TRP A 460 6.39 7.61 35.74
N ALA A 461 6.86 7.21 34.55
CA ALA A 461 8.16 6.60 34.38
C ALA A 461 9.28 7.64 34.46
N ARG A 462 9.05 8.84 33.91
CA ARG A 462 9.96 9.99 34.05
C ARG A 462 10.05 10.42 35.51
N ASP A 463 8.92 10.59 36.19
CA ASP A 463 8.86 11.00 37.60
C ASP A 463 9.60 10.00 38.50
N SER A 464 9.40 8.69 38.25
CA SER A 464 10.11 7.63 38.97
C SER A 464 11.62 7.65 38.70
N LEU A 465 12.05 7.78 37.44
CA LEU A 465 13.46 7.87 37.09
C LEU A 465 14.13 9.12 37.68
N GLU A 466 13.42 10.24 37.74
CA GLU A 466 13.91 11.49 38.34
C GLU A 466 14.07 11.35 39.86
N LEU A 467 13.10 10.75 40.54
CA LEU A 467 13.17 10.47 41.98
C LEU A 467 14.41 9.65 42.34
N HIS A 468 14.74 8.65 41.52
CA HIS A 468 15.89 7.75 41.69
C HIS A 468 17.16 8.24 40.99
N ALA A 469 17.20 9.47 40.46
CA ALA A 469 18.33 9.96 39.68
C ALA A 469 19.61 10.09 40.51
N LYS A 470 19.52 10.33 41.82
CA LYS A 470 20.67 10.49 42.73
C LYS A 470 21.10 9.20 43.42
N ASP A 471 20.40 8.08 43.18
CA ASP A 471 20.73 6.80 43.78
C ASP A 471 22.12 6.35 43.30
N LYS A 472 22.96 5.90 44.23
CA LYS A 472 24.27 5.35 43.88
C LYS A 472 24.07 4.06 43.09
N ARG A 473 24.49 4.03 41.82
CA ARG A 473 24.48 2.82 41.00
C ARG A 473 25.54 1.84 41.54
N GLU A 474 25.15 0.58 41.68
CA GLU A 474 26.06 -0.50 42.08
C GLU A 474 27.21 -0.68 41.08
N HIS A 475 26.89 -0.54 39.78
CA HIS A 475 27.85 -0.59 38.69
C HIS A 475 27.59 0.52 37.68
N VAL A 476 28.65 1.16 37.19
CA VAL A 476 28.61 2.16 36.13
C VAL A 476 29.57 1.68 35.04
N TYR A 477 29.06 1.59 33.81
CA TYR A 477 29.82 1.16 32.64
C TYR A 477 29.95 2.30 31.64
N THR A 478 31.09 2.38 30.98
CA THR A 478 31.21 3.18 29.75
C THR A 478 30.52 2.47 28.59
N LEU A 479 30.20 3.20 27.52
CA LEU A 479 29.68 2.60 26.29
C LEU A 479 30.65 1.54 25.75
N GLU A 480 31.95 1.84 25.71
CA GLU A 480 32.99 0.90 25.27
C GLU A 480 33.01 -0.40 26.08
N GLN A 481 32.81 -0.34 27.40
CA GLN A 481 32.70 -1.54 28.24
C GLN A 481 31.44 -2.35 27.91
N LEU A 482 30.32 -1.69 27.62
CA LEU A 482 29.10 -2.38 27.21
C LEU A 482 29.26 -3.05 25.84
N ASP A 483 29.87 -2.35 24.87
CA ASP A 483 30.10 -2.83 23.51
C ASP A 483 31.07 -4.03 23.49
N LYS A 484 32.13 -3.99 24.32
CA LYS A 484 33.08 -5.11 24.50
C LYS A 484 32.54 -6.21 25.42
N VAL A 485 31.30 -6.05 25.91
CA VAL A 485 30.65 -7.04 26.77
C VAL A 485 31.40 -7.24 28.11
N GLU A 486 32.09 -6.19 28.56
CA GLU A 486 32.90 -6.13 29.79
C GLU A 486 32.03 -5.74 31.00
N THR A 487 31.03 -6.57 31.30
CA THR A 487 30.13 -6.38 32.45
C THR A 487 30.37 -7.41 33.54
N HIS A 488 29.96 -7.14 34.79
CA HIS A 488 30.06 -8.08 35.91
C HIS A 488 29.08 -9.26 35.77
N ALA A 489 27.91 -9.04 35.15
CA ALA A 489 26.83 -10.01 35.07
C ALA A 489 27.01 -11.00 33.92
N ARG A 490 27.20 -12.29 34.25
CA ARG A 490 27.34 -13.38 33.25
C ARG A 490 26.17 -13.44 32.27
N ALA A 491 24.94 -13.26 32.74
CA ALA A 491 23.75 -13.28 31.90
C ALA A 491 23.77 -12.16 30.84
N ARG A 492 24.19 -10.95 31.20
CA ARG A 492 24.36 -9.83 30.24
C ARG A 492 25.44 -10.15 29.23
N ARG A 493 26.54 -10.77 29.67
CA ARG A 493 27.61 -11.20 28.76
C ARG A 493 27.14 -12.25 27.75
N SER A 494 26.36 -13.23 28.22
CA SER A 494 25.79 -14.28 27.37
C SER A 494 24.73 -13.76 26.39
N ALA A 495 23.95 -12.75 26.77
CA ALA A 495 22.93 -12.15 25.90
C ALA A 495 23.51 -11.20 24.83
N ALA A 496 24.62 -10.53 25.12
CA ALA A 496 25.23 -9.57 24.18
C ALA A 496 26.14 -10.24 23.13
N ARG A 497 26.78 -11.37 23.45
CA ARG A 497 27.71 -12.06 22.51
C ARG A 497 27.10 -12.50 21.17
N PRO A 498 25.82 -12.90 21.08
CA PRO A 498 25.18 -13.22 19.80
C PRO A 498 24.81 -11.99 18.94
N LEU A 499 24.83 -10.78 19.51
CA LEU A 499 24.62 -9.51 18.79
C LEU A 499 25.94 -9.10 18.12
#